data_AF-A0A3S9T1R1-F1
#
_entry.id   AF-A0A3S9T1R1-F1
#
_cell.length_a   1.000
_cell.length_b   1.000
_cell.length_c   1.000
_cell.angle_alpha   90.00
_cell.angle_beta   90.00
_cell.angle_gamma   90.00
#
_symmetry.space_group_name_H-M   'P 1'
#
loop_
_entity.id
_entity.type
_entity.pdbx_description
1 polymer ?
#
loop_
_entity_poly.entity_id
_entity_poly.type
_entity_poly.pdbx_seq_one_letter_code
_entity_poly.pdbx_strand_id
1 'polypeptide(L)'
;MGILVLKTNGDILRIRKESFGCVIFNRDRYVEGNETAYKIFETLEKVNYNVDQLIQTLLREYQVEENVLIKDLINFFDKFQQVGWFTDIYDELERREVNV
;
A
#
# COMPACT_ATOMS: atom_id res chain seq x y z
N MET A 1 13.09 -14.99 8.05
CA MET A 1 12.29 -14.05 7.23
C MET A 1 11.05 -13.69 8.02
N GLY A 2 10.79 -12.39 8.21
CA GLY A 2 9.59 -11.93 8.91
C GLY A 2 8.36 -11.96 7.99
N ILE A 3 7.18 -12.16 8.57
CA ILE A 3 5.90 -11.94 7.90
C ILE A 3 5.37 -10.59 8.39
N LEU A 4 5.11 -9.67 7.46
CA LEU A 4 4.42 -8.43 7.76
C LEU A 4 2.92 -8.71 7.89
N VAL A 5 2.26 -8.15 8.90
CA VAL A 5 0.84 -8.36 9.15
C VAL A 5 0.12 -7.03 9.05
N LEU A 6 -0.75 -6.89 8.05
CA LEU A 6 -1.55 -5.68 7.85
C LEU A 6 -3.01 -5.92 8.20
N LYS A 7 -3.68 -4.90 8.72
CA LYS A 7 -5.11 -4.87 8.98
C LYS A 7 -5.77 -3.95 7.98
N THR A 8 -6.88 -4.38 7.43
CA THR A 8 -7.63 -3.55 6.48
C THR A 8 -9.09 -3.96 6.46
N ASN A 9 -10.00 -3.00 6.58
CA ASN A 9 -11.45 -3.21 6.37
C ASN A 9 -12.02 -4.50 7.01
N GLY A 10 -11.54 -4.86 8.22
CA GLY A 10 -11.95 -6.06 8.96
C GLY A 10 -11.16 -7.35 8.65
N ASP A 11 -10.31 -7.32 7.64
CA ASP A 11 -9.39 -8.38 7.24
C ASP A 11 -8.01 -8.26 7.91
N ILE A 12 -7.32 -9.40 7.99
CA ILE A 12 -5.91 -9.49 8.38
C ILE A 12 -5.13 -10.12 7.24
N LEU A 13 -4.27 -9.33 6.61
CA LEU A 13 -3.40 -9.75 5.53
C LEU A 13 -2.03 -10.14 6.09
N ARG A 14 -1.48 -11.23 5.57
CA ARG A 14 -0.09 -11.63 5.78
C ARG A 14 0.68 -11.33 4.51
N ILE A 15 1.79 -10.64 4.64
CA ILE A 15 2.68 -10.27 3.56
C ILE A 15 4.02 -10.93 3.80
N ARG A 16 4.34 -11.91 2.95
CA ARG A 16 5.61 -12.63 3.01
C ARG A 16 6.53 -12.09 1.93
N LYS A 17 7.75 -11.72 2.32
CA LYS A 17 8.80 -11.32 1.38
C LYS A 17 9.25 -12.54 0.57
N GLU A 18 9.41 -12.37 -0.74
CA GLU A 18 9.94 -13.38 -1.66
C GLU A 18 11.07 -12.78 -2.50
N SER A 19 11.81 -13.60 -3.24
CA SER A 19 12.91 -13.12 -4.10
C SER A 19 12.45 -12.25 -5.28
N PHE A 20 11.17 -12.30 -5.64
CA PHE A 20 10.57 -11.54 -6.73
C PHE A 20 9.74 -10.33 -6.26
N GLY A 21 9.64 -10.10 -4.95
CA GLY A 21 8.75 -9.11 -4.38
C GLY A 21 8.11 -9.58 -3.10
N CYS A 22 6.81 -9.82 -3.15
CA CYS A 22 6.05 -10.35 -2.02
C CYS A 22 4.79 -11.11 -2.44
N VAL A 23 4.28 -11.83 -1.46
CA VAL A 23 2.98 -12.50 -1.52
C VAL A 23 2.10 -11.90 -0.43
N ILE A 24 0.92 -11.42 -0.80
CA ILE A 24 -0.12 -10.89 0.10
C ILE A 24 -1.27 -11.89 0.14
N PHE A 25 -1.68 -12.32 1.33
CA PHE A 25 -2.72 -13.32 1.46
C PHE A 25 -3.51 -13.22 2.76
N ASN A 26 -4.78 -13.59 2.70
CA ASN A 26 -5.59 -13.95 3.85
C ASN A 26 -6.03 -15.42 3.71
N ARG A 27 -7.12 -15.82 4.37
CA ARG A 27 -7.63 -17.19 4.26
C ARG A 27 -8.16 -17.52 2.87
N ASP A 28 -8.73 -16.55 2.18
CA ASP A 28 -9.59 -16.77 1.01
C ASP A 28 -8.93 -16.29 -0.29
N ARG A 29 -7.92 -15.42 -0.20
CA ARG A 29 -7.31 -14.73 -1.34
C ARG A 29 -5.79 -14.68 -1.24
N TYR A 30 -5.18 -14.64 -2.42
CA TYR A 30 -3.73 -14.57 -2.63
C TYR A 30 -3.45 -13.61 -3.78
N VAL A 31 -2.47 -12.73 -3.61
CA VAL A 31 -2.01 -11.75 -4.60
C VAL A 31 -0.49 -11.67 -4.57
N GLU A 32 0.13 -11.60 -5.74
CA GLU A 32 1.57 -11.35 -5.88
C GLU A 32 1.83 -9.85 -6.08
N GLY A 33 2.84 -9.35 -5.39
CA GLY A 33 3.35 -8.00 -5.54
C GLY A 33 4.83 -8.03 -5.89
N ASN A 34 5.30 -6.97 -6.55
CA ASN A 34 6.73 -6.78 -6.81
C ASN A 34 7.45 -6.18 -5.58
N GLU A 35 8.74 -5.89 -5.73
CA GLU A 35 9.56 -5.25 -4.69
C GLU A 35 8.95 -3.94 -4.19
N THR A 36 8.46 -3.10 -5.10
CA THR A 36 7.81 -1.83 -4.78
C THR A 36 6.55 -2.03 -3.93
N ALA A 37 5.72 -3.03 -4.26
CA ALA A 37 4.53 -3.36 -3.48
C ALA A 37 4.90 -3.71 -2.03
N TYR A 38 5.91 -4.58 -1.84
CA TYR A 38 6.40 -4.90 -0.49
C TYR A 38 6.87 -3.65 0.25
N LYS A 39 7.62 -2.77 -0.43
CA LYS A 39 8.13 -1.54 0.17
C LYS A 39 7.01 -0.59 0.58
N ILE A 40 5.98 -0.43 -0.25
CA ILE A 40 4.79 0.37 0.09
C ILE A 40 4.13 -0.17 1.35
N PHE A 41 3.91 -1.49 1.43
CA PHE A 41 3.29 -2.11 2.60
C PHE A 41 4.14 -2.02 3.87
N GLU A 42 5.45 -2.21 3.75
CA GLU A 42 6.37 -2.03 4.86
C GLU A 42 6.36 -0.58 5.36
N THR A 43 6.35 0.41 4.46
CA THR A 43 6.24 1.82 4.84
C THR A 43 4.89 2.10 5.48
N LEU A 44 3.79 1.61 4.92
CA LEU A 44 2.44 1.79 5.44
C LEU A 44 2.33 1.29 6.90
N GLU A 45 2.94 0.14 7.21
CA GLU A 45 2.98 -0.37 8.58
C GLU A 45 3.84 0.48 9.50
N LYS A 46 5.05 0.87 9.06
CA LYS A 46 5.96 1.73 9.83
C LYS A 46 5.34 3.08 10.19
N VAL A 47 4.51 3.64 9.31
CA VAL A 47 3.81 4.91 9.52
C VAL A 47 2.41 4.71 10.11
N ASN A 48 2.08 3.49 10.56
CA ASN A 48 0.80 3.14 11.19
C ASN A 48 -0.41 3.62 10.38
N TYR A 49 -0.43 3.30 9.08
CA TYR A 49 -1.52 3.61 8.14
C TYR A 49 -1.80 5.11 7.92
N ASN A 50 -0.89 5.99 8.36
CA ASN A 50 -1.03 7.42 8.11
C ASN A 50 -0.60 7.76 6.67
N VAL A 51 -1.57 8.20 5.84
CA VAL A 51 -1.35 8.48 4.40
C VAL A 51 -0.41 9.66 4.18
N ASP A 52 -0.49 10.72 5.01
CA ASP A 52 0.47 11.83 4.94
C ASP A 52 1.91 11.34 5.10
N GLN A 53 2.17 10.57 6.15
CA GLN A 53 3.49 10.04 6.44
C GLN A 53 3.95 9.02 5.39
N LEU A 54 3.04 8.22 4.83
CA LEU A 54 3.34 7.34 3.70
C LEU A 54 3.84 8.15 2.51
N ILE A 55 3.08 9.14 2.06
CA ILE A 55 3.44 10.01 0.92
C ILE A 55 4.78 10.70 1.21
N GLN A 56 4.92 11.35 2.36
CA GLN A 56 6.14 12.06 2.73
C GLN A 56 7.37 11.14 2.81
N THR A 57 7.20 9.89 3.24
CA THR A 57 8.30 8.91 3.28
C THR A 57 8.70 8.47 1.86
N LEU A 58 7.71 8.16 1.03
CA LEU A 58 7.95 7.71 -0.35
C LEU A 58 8.51 8.84 -1.23
N LEU A 59 8.08 10.10 -1.06
CA LEU A 59 8.64 11.25 -1.79
C LEU A 59 10.13 11.43 -1.49
N ARG A 60 10.53 11.30 -0.22
CA ARG A 60 11.95 11.40 0.17
C ARG A 60 12.80 10.27 -0.40
N GLU A 61 12.23 9.08 -0.50
CA GLU A 61 12.95 7.89 -0.98
C GLU A 61 13.09 7.87 -2.50
N TYR A 62 12.00 8.18 -3.23
CA TYR A 62 11.95 8.03 -4.69
C TYR A 62 12.23 9.33 -5.46
N GLN A 63 12.23 10.50 -4.82
CA GLN A 63 12.49 11.81 -5.44
C GLN A 63 11.61 12.07 -6.68
N VAL A 64 10.33 11.73 -6.57
CA VAL A 64 9.30 11.95 -7.60
C VAL A 64 8.42 13.15 -7.27
N GLU A 65 7.71 13.67 -8.26
CA GLU A 65 6.69 14.71 -8.03
C GLU A 65 5.51 14.15 -7.23
N GLU A 66 4.94 14.96 -6.33
CA GLU A 66 3.88 14.54 -5.40
C GLU A 66 2.61 14.07 -6.13
N ASN A 67 2.18 14.81 -7.14
CA ASN A 67 1.03 14.45 -7.99
C ASN A 67 1.23 13.10 -8.71
N VAL A 68 2.45 12.80 -9.16
CA VAL A 68 2.78 11.53 -9.83
C VAL A 68 2.70 10.38 -8.81
N LEU A 69 3.30 10.57 -7.63
CA LEU A 69 3.25 9.55 -6.57
C LEU A 69 1.82 9.26 -6.11
N ILE A 70 1.00 10.31 -5.90
CA ILE A 70 -0.39 10.14 -5.46
C ILE A 70 -1.16 9.31 -6.50
N LYS A 71 -1.02 9.63 -7.79
CA LYS A 71 -1.66 8.85 -8.87
C LYS A 71 -1.19 7.40 -8.90
N ASP A 72 0.11 7.17 -8.73
CA ASP A 72 0.64 5.80 -8.69
C ASP A 72 0.14 5.01 -7.47
N LEU A 73 -0.01 5.67 -6.32
CA LEU A 73 -0.58 5.04 -5.12
C LEU A 73 -2.08 4.75 -5.28
N ILE A 74 -2.85 5.65 -5.90
CA ILE A 74 -4.26 5.41 -6.24
C ILE A 74 -4.38 4.19 -7.15
N ASN A 75 -3.63 4.16 -8.26
CA ASN A 75 -3.61 3.03 -9.19
C ASN A 75 -3.14 1.72 -8.53
N PHE A 76 -2.26 1.81 -7.53
CA PHE A 76 -1.80 0.67 -6.76
C PHE A 76 -2.91 0.13 -5.84
N PHE A 77 -3.55 1.00 -5.05
CA PHE A 77 -4.59 0.61 -4.09
C PHE A 77 -5.93 0.26 -4.73
N ASP A 78 -6.26 0.80 -5.91
CA ASP A 78 -7.45 0.41 -6.71
C ASP A 78 -7.53 -1.11 -6.93
N LYS A 79 -6.39 -1.73 -7.23
CA LYS A 79 -6.30 -3.19 -7.44
C LYS A 79 -6.68 -4.00 -6.20
N PHE A 80 -6.48 -3.43 -5.02
CA PHE A 80 -6.84 -4.05 -3.74
C PHE A 80 -8.28 -3.71 -3.33
N GLN A 81 -8.79 -2.54 -3.73
CA GLN A 81 -10.18 -2.14 -3.49
C GLN A 81 -11.17 -3.12 -4.14
N GLN A 82 -10.85 -3.65 -5.33
CA GLN A 82 -11.66 -4.68 -6.00
C GLN A 82 -11.87 -5.95 -5.16
N VAL A 83 -10.96 -6.20 -4.21
CA VAL A 83 -11.04 -7.30 -3.24
C VAL A 83 -11.36 -6.80 -1.82
N GLY A 84 -11.86 -5.58 -1.68
CA GLY A 84 -12.28 -5.01 -0.40
C GLY A 84 -11.14 -4.70 0.57
N TRP A 85 -9.90 -4.63 0.07
CA TRP A 85 -8.72 -4.29 0.86
C TRP A 85 -8.28 -2.85 0.60
N PHE A 86 -7.85 -2.21 1.67
CA PHE A 86 -7.31 -0.87 1.78
C PHE A 86 -8.23 0.25 1.29
N THR A 87 -9.55 0.05 1.37
CA THR A 87 -10.55 1.04 0.94
C THR A 87 -10.36 2.38 1.64
N ASP A 88 -10.10 2.40 2.95
CA ASP A 88 -9.93 3.64 3.71
C ASP A 88 -8.70 4.44 3.25
N ILE A 89 -7.64 3.75 2.84
CA ILE A 89 -6.41 4.36 2.31
C ILE A 89 -6.64 4.92 0.91
N TYR A 90 -7.34 4.16 0.07
CA TYR A 90 -7.73 4.59 -1.27
C TYR A 90 -8.58 5.86 -1.23
N ASP A 91 -9.64 5.87 -0.41
CA ASP A 91 -10.55 7.02 -0.27
C ASP A 91 -9.84 8.28 0.26
N GLU A 92 -8.79 8.12 1.08
CA GLU A 92 -7.96 9.25 1.51
C GLU A 92 -7.05 9.78 0.41
N LEU A 93 -6.47 8.89 -0.41
CA LEU A 93 -5.64 9.27 -1.56
C LEU A 93 -6.46 10.00 -2.63
N GLU A 94 -7.65 9.51 -2.97
CA GLU A 94 -8.56 10.18 -3.93
C GLU A 94 -8.93 11.59 -3.47
N ARG A 95 -9.28 11.76 -2.18
CA ARG A 95 -9.57 13.08 -1.61
C ARG A 95 -8.39 14.04 -1.75
N ARG A 96 -7.15 13.54 -1.76
CA ARG A 96 -5.96 14.38 -1.92
C ARG A 96 -5.68 14.73 -3.38
N GLU A 97 -5.90 13.81 -4.31
CA GLU A 97 -5.72 14.11 -5.74
C GLU A 97 -6.57 15.31 -6.19
N VAL A 98 -7.78 15.48 -5.63
CA VAL A 98 -8.64 16.63 -5.92
C VAL A 98 -8.07 17.97 -5.39
N ASN A 99 -7.19 17.92 -4.39
CA ASN A 99 -6.64 19.10 -3.70
C ASN A 99 -5.20 19.46 -4.12
N VAL A 100 -4.58 18.69 -5.03
CA VAL A 100 -3.21 18.89 -5.56
C VAL A 100 -3.29 19.38 -7.00
#